data_AF-A0A1I7UFC0-F1
#
_entry.id   AF-A0A1I7UFC0-F1
#
_cell.length_a   1.000
_cell.length_b   1.000
_cell.length_c   1.000
_cell.angle_alpha   90.00
_cell.angle_beta   90.00
_cell.angle_gamma   90.00
#
_symmetry.space_group_name_H-M   'P 1'
#
loop_
_entity.id
_entity.type
_entity.pdbx_description
1 polymer ?
#
loop_
_entity_poly.entity_id
_entity_poly.type
_entity_poly.pdbx_seq_one_letter_code
_entity_poly.pdbx_strand_id
1 'polypeptide(L)'
;MPKKSNKSEEEEVPMKTYCKETAAMIAKLDLTETLTRDEMIGQIIVVSMNHAVTCTNSRCCRGFCFSIKIILKHYANCYHPDCLECNRFNMIVFEHMLCCEDYRTCKIPGCLSIARANGKVPAGCDAEPCSSGNGEQPAAPSNDETPL
;
A
#
# COMPACT_ATOMS: atom_id res chain seq x y z
N MET A 1 -59.95 1.74 49.25
CA MET A 1 -59.81 2.10 47.82
C MET A 1 -58.34 2.01 47.42
N PRO A 2 -57.99 1.26 46.36
CA PRO A 2 -56.60 0.96 46.03
C PRO A 2 -55.94 2.12 45.26
N LYS A 3 -54.71 2.46 45.64
CA LYS A 3 -53.82 3.33 44.86
C LYS A 3 -53.15 2.47 43.78
N LYS A 4 -53.47 2.71 42.50
CA LYS A 4 -52.64 2.30 41.36
C LYS A 4 -51.97 3.57 40.83
N SER A 5 -50.65 3.58 40.72
CA SER A 5 -49.95 4.50 39.83
C SER A 5 -48.69 3.83 39.31
N ASN A 6 -48.83 3.32 38.09
CA ASN A 6 -47.90 3.31 36.96
C ASN A 6 -46.42 2.97 37.21
N LYS A 7 -46.11 1.69 36.98
CA LYS A 7 -44.82 1.22 36.50
C LYS A 7 -44.72 1.60 35.01
N SER A 8 -43.92 2.60 34.67
CA SER A 8 -43.54 2.88 33.28
C SER A 8 -42.53 1.83 32.86
N GLU A 9 -42.97 0.88 32.04
CA GLU A 9 -42.11 -0.03 31.31
C GLU A 9 -41.49 0.79 30.18
N GLU A 10 -40.21 1.13 30.32
CA GLU A 10 -39.39 1.59 29.21
C GLU A 10 -39.23 0.41 28.25
N GLU A 11 -40.08 0.35 27.23
CA GLU A 11 -39.80 -0.48 26.06
C GLU A 11 -38.48 0.01 25.45
N GLU A 12 -37.43 -0.79 25.58
CA GLU A 12 -36.22 -0.64 24.77
C GLU A 12 -36.64 -0.71 23.29
N VAL A 13 -36.83 0.44 22.67
CA VAL A 13 -37.09 0.51 21.23
C VAL A 13 -35.85 -0.03 20.53
N PRO A 14 -35.90 -1.20 19.88
CA PRO A 14 -34.74 -1.73 19.20
C PRO A 14 -34.40 -0.74 18.09
N MET A 15 -33.25 -0.08 18.22
CA MET A 15 -32.75 0.88 17.27
C MET A 15 -32.57 0.14 15.93
N LYS A 16 -33.55 0.27 15.03
CA LYS A 16 -33.57 -0.39 13.72
C LYS A 16 -32.49 0.23 12.85
N THR A 17 -31.26 -0.19 13.08
CA THR A 17 -30.11 0.18 12.27
C THR A 17 -30.00 -0.86 11.15
N TYR A 18 -30.24 -0.36 9.93
CA TYR A 18 -30.11 -1.06 8.65
C TYR A 18 -31.16 -2.16 8.34
N CYS A 19 -31.39 -2.42 7.05
CA CYS A 19 -32.28 -3.52 6.62
C CYS A 19 -31.62 -4.87 6.94
N LYS A 20 -32.42 -5.95 7.02
CA LYS A 20 -31.95 -7.31 7.37
C LYS A 20 -30.76 -7.76 6.50
N GLU A 21 -30.77 -7.37 5.24
CA GLU A 21 -29.71 -7.68 4.28
C GLU A 21 -28.40 -6.94 4.60
N THR A 22 -28.48 -5.64 4.90
CA THR A 22 -27.33 -4.85 5.34
C THR A 22 -26.79 -5.32 6.69
N ALA A 23 -27.66 -5.69 7.64
CA ALA A 23 -27.23 -6.27 8.91
C ALA A 23 -26.46 -7.59 8.71
N ALA A 24 -26.91 -8.44 7.78
CA ALA A 24 -26.21 -9.67 7.42
C ALA A 24 -24.86 -9.42 6.72
N MET A 25 -24.74 -8.34 5.95
CA MET A 25 -23.46 -7.92 5.37
C MET A 25 -22.50 -7.39 6.43
N ILE A 26 -22.97 -6.55 7.35
CA ILE A 26 -22.17 -6.00 8.45
C ILE A 26 -21.68 -7.12 9.38
N ALA A 27 -22.54 -8.09 9.71
CA ALA A 27 -22.15 -9.24 10.53
C ALA A 27 -21.10 -10.16 9.90
N LYS A 28 -20.91 -10.06 8.57
CA LYS A 28 -19.85 -10.77 7.83
C LYS A 28 -18.56 -9.97 7.72
N LEU A 29 -18.58 -8.68 8.07
CA LEU A 29 -17.35 -7.91 8.19
C LEU A 29 -16.67 -8.35 9.48
N ASP A 30 -15.56 -9.07 9.33
CA ASP A 30 -14.72 -9.45 10.46
C ASP A 30 -14.00 -8.20 10.97
N LEU A 31 -14.67 -7.46 11.87
CA LEU A 31 -14.16 -6.24 12.49
C LEU A 31 -13.22 -6.55 13.68
N THR A 32 -12.68 -7.77 13.79
CA THR A 32 -11.78 -8.16 14.89
C THR A 32 -10.37 -7.60 14.73
N GLU A 33 -9.94 -7.35 13.49
CA GLU A 33 -8.73 -6.57 13.20
C GLU A 33 -9.06 -5.08 13.19
N THR A 34 -8.53 -4.38 14.19
CA THR A 34 -8.55 -2.92 14.20
C THR A 34 -7.14 -2.42 13.92
N LEU A 35 -6.96 -1.81 12.76
CA LEU A 35 -5.74 -1.07 12.46
C LEU A 35 -5.78 0.26 13.21
N THR A 36 -4.64 0.68 13.73
CA THR A 36 -4.49 2.06 14.21
C THR A 36 -4.75 3.03 13.06
N ARG A 37 -5.12 4.28 13.39
CA ARG A 37 -5.36 5.33 12.39
C ARG A 37 -4.19 5.46 11.41
N ASP A 38 -2.96 5.36 11.92
CA ASP A 38 -1.75 5.55 11.13
C ASP A 38 -1.50 4.37 10.17
N GLU A 39 -1.72 3.14 10.64
CA GLU A 39 -1.66 1.93 9.80
C GLU A 39 -2.75 1.94 8.71
N MET A 40 -3.96 2.39 9.05
CA MET A 40 -5.06 2.50 8.11
C MET A 40 -4.79 3.54 7.02
N ILE A 41 -4.18 4.68 7.38
CA ILE A 41 -3.82 5.73 6.41
C ILE A 41 -2.80 5.20 5.41
N GLY A 42 -1.75 4.50 5.87
CA GLY A 42 -0.74 3.89 4.99
C GLY A 42 -1.36 2.94 3.98
N GLN A 43 -2.15 1.97 4.46
CA GLN A 43 -2.80 0.99 3.60
C GLN A 43 -3.81 1.61 2.62
N ILE A 44 -4.64 2.56 3.07
CA ILE A 44 -5.62 3.21 2.20
C ILE A 44 -4.93 3.97 1.06
N ILE A 45 -3.84 4.68 1.35
CA ILE A 45 -3.12 5.45 0.33
C ILE A 45 -2.46 4.50 -0.68
N VAL A 46 -1.83 3.41 -0.23
CA VAL A 46 -1.21 2.41 -1.12
C VAL A 46 -2.25 1.75 -2.04
N VAL A 47 -3.40 1.35 -1.49
CA VAL A 47 -4.52 0.80 -2.29
C VAL A 47 -5.01 1.82 -3.32
N SER A 48 -5.11 3.08 -2.91
CA SER A 48 -5.55 4.17 -3.78
C SER A 48 -4.54 4.46 -4.90
N MET A 49 -3.23 4.33 -4.64
CA MET A 49 -2.18 4.42 -5.64
C MET A 49 -2.24 3.29 -6.68
N ASN A 50 -2.40 2.04 -6.22
CA ASN A 50 -2.54 0.89 -7.10
C ASN A 50 -3.73 1.05 -8.06
N HIS A 51 -4.85 1.56 -7.54
CA HIS A 51 -5.98 1.93 -8.37
C HIS A 51 -5.64 3.08 -9.34
N ALA A 52 -5.06 4.17 -8.85
CA ALA A 52 -4.81 5.38 -9.64
C ALA A 52 -3.95 5.11 -10.89
N VAL A 53 -2.95 4.23 -10.78
CA VAL A 53 -2.04 3.88 -11.88
C VAL A 53 -2.71 3.05 -12.98
N THR A 54 -3.69 2.22 -12.63
CA THR A 54 -4.41 1.37 -13.60
C THR A 54 -5.73 1.97 -14.07
N CYS A 55 -6.25 2.94 -13.34
CA CYS A 55 -7.51 3.58 -13.63
C CYS A 55 -7.40 4.48 -14.87
N THR A 56 -8.24 4.25 -15.87
CA THR A 56 -8.31 5.11 -17.08
C THR A 56 -9.29 6.28 -16.94
N ASN A 57 -10.18 6.26 -15.94
CA ASN A 57 -11.18 7.30 -15.75
C ASN A 57 -10.54 8.60 -15.24
N SER A 58 -10.55 9.65 -16.07
CA SER A 58 -9.94 10.96 -15.79
C SER A 58 -10.59 11.72 -14.63
N ARG A 59 -11.83 11.39 -14.24
CA ARG A 59 -12.57 12.02 -13.14
C ARG A 59 -13.03 11.01 -12.09
N CYS A 60 -12.21 9.98 -11.84
CA CYS A 60 -12.53 8.99 -10.83
C CYS A 60 -12.55 9.60 -9.41
N CYS A 61 -13.67 9.43 -8.70
CA CYS A 61 -13.85 9.91 -7.32
C CYS A 61 -13.48 8.88 -6.24
N ARG A 62 -13.10 7.66 -6.62
CA ARG A 62 -12.75 6.59 -5.66
C ARG A 62 -11.44 6.90 -4.96
N GLY A 63 -11.44 6.97 -3.63
CA GLY A 63 -10.22 6.99 -2.81
C GLY A 63 -9.17 8.01 -3.27
N PHE A 64 -9.56 9.25 -3.55
CA PHE A 64 -8.64 10.30 -4.00
C PHE A 64 -7.90 10.02 -5.32
N CYS A 65 -8.38 9.07 -6.13
CA CYS A 65 -7.77 8.64 -7.40
C CYS A 65 -7.40 9.82 -8.31
N PHE A 66 -8.31 10.78 -8.50
CA PHE A 66 -8.04 11.98 -9.28
C PHE A 66 -6.80 12.75 -8.81
N SER A 67 -6.71 13.04 -7.51
CA SER A 67 -5.59 13.77 -6.91
C SER A 67 -4.29 12.96 -7.00
N ILE A 68 -4.36 11.66 -6.72
CA ILE A 68 -3.20 10.77 -6.76
C ILE A 68 -2.65 10.67 -8.19
N LYS A 69 -3.50 10.62 -9.22
CA LYS A 69 -3.06 10.63 -10.63
C LYS A 69 -2.24 11.86 -10.98
N ILE A 70 -2.64 13.03 -10.49
CA ILE A 70 -1.91 14.28 -10.72
C ILE A 70 -0.52 14.20 -10.10
N ILE A 71 -0.44 13.75 -8.85
CA ILE A 71 0.82 13.60 -8.12
C ILE A 71 1.72 12.56 -8.80
N LEU A 72 1.18 11.40 -9.18
CA LEU A 72 1.93 10.36 -9.90
C LEU A 72 2.47 10.86 -11.23
N LYS A 73 1.68 11.66 -11.97
CA LYS A 73 2.13 12.27 -13.22
C LYS A 73 3.27 13.27 -12.99
N HIS A 74 3.18 14.08 -11.94
CA HIS A 74 4.27 14.97 -11.56
C HIS A 74 5.52 14.16 -11.18
N TYR A 75 5.38 13.21 -10.25
CA TYR A 75 6.46 12.39 -9.72
C TYR A 75 7.20 11.61 -10.82
N ALA A 76 6.48 11.08 -11.82
CA ALA A 76 7.08 10.36 -12.95
C ALA A 76 7.93 11.24 -13.87
N ASN A 77 7.65 12.55 -13.94
CA ASN A 77 8.29 13.48 -14.88
C ASN A 77 9.17 14.53 -14.18
N CYS A 78 9.22 14.54 -12.85
CA CYS A 78 9.94 15.52 -12.07
C CYS A 78 11.36 15.04 -11.80
N TYR A 79 12.36 15.81 -12.27
CA TYR A 79 13.78 15.53 -12.06
C TYR A 79 14.43 16.53 -11.09
N HIS A 80 13.63 17.36 -10.43
CA HIS A 80 14.13 18.34 -9.47
C HIS A 80 14.45 17.64 -8.14
N PRO A 81 15.74 17.60 -7.72
CA PRO A 81 16.14 16.89 -6.50
C PRO A 81 15.52 17.48 -5.23
N ASP A 82 15.25 18.79 -5.22
CA ASP A 82 14.68 19.52 -4.08
C ASP A 82 13.16 19.72 -4.19
N CYS A 83 12.49 18.94 -5.05
CA CYS A 83 11.04 19.03 -5.16
C CYS A 83 10.36 18.55 -3.86
N LEU A 84 9.75 19.47 -3.13
CA LEU A 84 9.05 19.18 -1.88
C LEU A 84 7.88 18.20 -2.06
N GLU A 85 7.19 18.26 -3.19
CA GLU A 85 6.10 17.30 -3.49
C GLU A 85 6.65 15.88 -3.65
N CYS A 86 7.70 15.70 -4.46
CA CYS A 86 8.33 14.39 -4.63
C CYS A 86 8.95 13.87 -3.34
N ASN A 87 9.64 14.72 -2.57
CA ASN A 87 10.27 14.32 -1.31
C ASN A 87 9.25 13.82 -0.27
N ARG A 88 8.08 14.46 -0.20
CA ARG A 88 6.98 13.98 0.67
C ARG A 88 6.36 12.70 0.13
N PHE A 89 6.26 12.57 -1.19
CA PHE A 89 5.70 11.40 -1.83
C PHE A 89 6.60 10.16 -1.75
N ASN A 90 7.92 10.33 -1.61
CA ASN A 90 8.88 9.23 -1.42
C ASN A 90 8.51 8.30 -0.26
N MET A 91 8.01 8.85 0.85
CA MET A 91 7.57 8.04 2.00
C MET A 91 6.41 7.10 1.64
N ILE A 92 5.50 7.57 0.78
CA ILE A 92 4.34 6.80 0.36
C ILE A 92 4.77 5.70 -0.63
N VAL A 93 5.67 6.02 -1.57
CA VAL A 93 6.21 5.04 -2.51
C VAL A 93 7.08 4.00 -1.77
N PHE A 94 7.79 4.40 -0.71
CA PHE A 94 8.50 3.49 0.17
C PHE A 94 7.55 2.52 0.89
N GLU A 95 6.46 3.01 1.46
CA GLU A 95 5.43 2.16 2.08
C GLU A 95 4.84 1.17 1.07
N HIS A 96 4.53 1.64 -0.14
CA HIS A 96 4.11 0.76 -1.23
C HIS A 96 5.17 -0.30 -1.54
N MET A 97 6.46 0.05 -1.55
CA MET A 97 7.56 -0.90 -1.80
C MET A 97 7.60 -1.99 -0.73
N LEU A 98 7.34 -1.69 0.54
CA LEU A 98 7.31 -2.72 1.60
C LEU A 98 6.24 -3.79 1.33
N CYS A 99 5.12 -3.41 0.71
CA CYS A 99 4.01 -4.31 0.38
C CYS A 99 4.01 -4.79 -1.08
N CYS A 100 4.98 -4.39 -1.90
CA CYS A 100 5.04 -4.75 -3.30
C CYS A 100 5.80 -6.07 -3.49
N GLU A 101 5.20 -7.03 -4.18
CA GLU A 101 5.79 -8.35 -4.43
C GLU A 101 6.72 -8.36 -5.66
N ASP A 102 6.42 -7.54 -6.67
CA ASP A 102 7.19 -7.47 -7.92
C ASP A 102 7.55 -6.02 -8.28
N TYR A 103 8.71 -5.57 -7.82
CA TYR A 103 9.22 -4.22 -8.06
C TYR A 103 9.54 -3.96 -9.54
N ARG A 104 9.82 -4.99 -10.35
CA ARG A 104 10.29 -4.82 -11.73
C ARG A 104 9.16 -4.55 -12.70
N THR A 105 8.02 -5.19 -12.47
CA THR A 105 6.82 -4.99 -13.28
C THR A 105 5.85 -3.99 -12.67
N CYS A 106 6.16 -3.50 -11.46
CA CYS A 106 5.35 -2.51 -10.76
C CYS A 106 5.18 -1.23 -11.60
N LYS A 107 3.92 -0.83 -11.78
CA LYS A 107 3.55 0.37 -12.54
C LYS A 107 3.64 1.66 -11.73
N ILE A 108 3.87 1.58 -10.41
CA ILE A 108 4.06 2.76 -9.56
C ILE A 108 5.43 3.39 -9.89
N PRO A 109 5.47 4.64 -10.39
CA PRO A 109 6.71 5.33 -10.67
C PRO A 109 7.59 5.43 -9.42
N GLY A 110 8.88 5.15 -9.56
CA GLY A 110 9.86 5.19 -8.47
C GLY A 110 9.87 3.98 -7.54
N CYS A 111 8.91 3.04 -7.62
CA CYS A 111 8.93 1.83 -6.79
C CYS A 111 10.22 1.02 -6.99
N LEU A 112 10.59 0.74 -8.25
CA LEU A 112 11.85 0.07 -8.57
C LEU A 112 13.08 0.85 -8.10
N SER A 113 13.07 2.17 -8.26
CA SER A 113 14.18 3.04 -7.84
C SER A 113 14.40 2.99 -6.33
N ILE A 114 13.32 3.07 -5.55
CA ILE A 114 13.36 2.96 -4.10
C ILE A 114 13.76 1.53 -3.67
N ALA A 115 13.26 0.50 -4.33
CA ALA A 115 13.65 -0.90 -4.06
C ALA A 115 15.16 -1.10 -4.27
N ARG A 116 15.74 -0.56 -5.36
CA ARG A 116 17.18 -0.56 -5.62
C ARG A 116 17.95 0.20 -4.55
N ALA A 117 17.50 1.41 -4.19
CA ALA A 117 18.14 2.22 -3.15
C ALA A 117 18.16 1.53 -1.77
N ASN A 118 17.19 0.67 -1.50
CA ASN A 118 17.09 -0.11 -0.26
C ASN A 118 17.68 -1.54 -0.36
N GLY A 119 18.41 -1.86 -1.43
CA GLY A 119 19.07 -3.16 -1.59
C GLY A 119 18.13 -4.35 -1.81
N LYS A 120 16.85 -4.11 -2.13
CA LYS A 120 15.86 -5.17 -2.43
C LYS A 120 16.04 -5.80 -3.81
N VAL A 121 16.84 -5.17 -4.68
CA VAL A 121 17.18 -5.65 -6.02
C VAL A 121 18.71 -5.72 -6.11
N PRO A 122 19.30 -6.89 -6.42
CA PRO A 122 20.75 -7.03 -6.52
C PRO A 122 21.31 -6.20 -7.68
N ALA A 123 22.43 -5.51 -7.46
CA ALA A 123 23.10 -4.77 -8.51
C ALA A 123 23.71 -5.75 -9.53
N GLY A 124 23.21 -5.76 -10.77
CA GLY A 124 23.74 -6.61 -11.85
C GLY A 124 22.69 -7.34 -12.69
N CYS A 125 21.42 -7.25 -12.36
CA CYS A 125 20.32 -7.95 -13.03
C CYS A 125 19.55 -7.08 -14.05
N ASP A 126 20.25 -6.19 -14.75
CA ASP A 126 19.65 -5.29 -15.76
C ASP A 126 19.78 -5.82 -17.19
N ALA A 127 20.08 -7.12 -17.37
CA ALA A 127 20.08 -7.78 -18.67
C ALA A 127 19.24 -9.07 -18.62
N GLU A 128 18.15 -9.08 -19.40
CA GLU A 128 17.38 -10.24 -19.87
C GLU A 128 16.54 -11.03 -18.83
N PRO A 129 15.39 -11.60 -19.24
CA PRO A 129 14.62 -12.51 -18.39
C PRO A 129 15.43 -13.80 -18.15
N CYS A 130 15.90 -14.01 -16.92
CA CYS A 130 16.63 -15.21 -16.53
C CYS A 130 15.80 -16.47 -16.82
N SER A 131 16.16 -17.15 -17.91
CA SER A 131 15.82 -18.55 -18.12
C SER A 131 16.69 -19.38 -17.20
N SER A 132 16.05 -20.21 -16.39
CA SER A 132 16.68 -21.16 -15.47
C SER A 132 17.80 -21.97 -16.14
N GLY A 133 19.01 -21.89 -15.59
CA GLY A 133 20.16 -22.67 -16.05
C GLY A 133 21.16 -22.87 -14.92
N ASN A 134 21.25 -24.10 -14.42
CA ASN A 134 22.23 -24.56 -13.45
C ASN A 134 23.67 -24.35 -13.98
N GLY A 135 24.62 -23.98 -13.11
CA GLY A 135 26.04 -24.02 -13.46
C GLY A 135 26.95 -23.31 -12.45
N GLU A 136 27.49 -24.09 -11.53
CA GLU A 136 28.81 -23.99 -10.87
C GLU A 136 29.40 -22.62 -10.49
N GLN A 137 29.61 -22.43 -9.17
CA GLN A 137 30.52 -21.45 -8.58
C GLN A 137 31.99 -21.78 -8.90
N PRO A 138 32.82 -20.80 -9.29
CA PRO A 138 34.25 -20.85 -9.08
C PRO A 138 34.64 -20.22 -7.74
N ALA A 139 35.61 -20.88 -7.10
CA ALA A 139 36.16 -20.57 -5.78
C ALA A 139 36.90 -19.21 -5.72
N ALA A 140 36.96 -18.65 -4.51
CA ALA A 140 37.72 -17.46 -4.16
C ALA A 140 39.25 -17.67 -4.31
N PRO A 141 40.02 -16.65 -4.72
CA PRO A 141 41.47 -16.71 -4.68
C PRO A 141 42.00 -16.47 -3.26
N SER A 142 42.88 -17.38 -2.83
CA SER A 142 43.73 -17.27 -1.65
C SER A 142 44.82 -16.22 -1.87
N ASN A 143 44.96 -15.28 -0.94
CA ASN A 143 46.06 -14.32 -0.93
C ASN A 143 47.26 -14.94 -0.20
N ASP A 144 48.34 -15.17 -0.93
CA ASP A 144 49.66 -15.48 -0.39
C ASP A 144 50.67 -14.64 -1.19
N GLU A 145 51.42 -13.77 -0.53
CA GLU A 145 52.86 -13.51 -0.75
C GLU A 145 53.37 -12.35 0.12
N THR A 146 53.97 -12.75 1.24
CA THR A 146 55.23 -12.37 1.90
C THR A 146 55.97 -11.06 1.57
N PRO A 147 56.54 -10.35 2.57
CA PRO A 147 57.25 -9.07 2.42
C PRO A 147 58.75 -9.20 2.10
N LEU A 148 59.31 -8.11 1.53
CA LEU A 148 60.73 -7.72 1.58
C LEU A 148 60.85 -6.28 2.04
#